data_AF-A0A1I3V1E0-F1
#
_entry.id   AF-A0A1I3V1E0-F1
#
_cell.length_a   1.000
_cell.length_b   1.000
_cell.length_c   1.000
_cell.angle_alpha   90.00
_cell.angle_beta   90.00
_cell.angle_gamma   90.00
#
_symmetry.space_group_name_H-M   'P 1'
#
loop_
_entity.id
_entity.type
_entity.pdbx_description
1 polymer ?
#
loop_
_entity_poly.entity_id
_entity_poly.type
_entity_poly.pdbx_seq_one_letter_code
_entity_poly.pdbx_strand_id
1 'polypeptide(L)'
;MSLAGQLRPIVAAVVVLAATAYARAEEANDYPTSARAEYVYGCMKANGETRQAIEQCSCSVDVVASIVPYDRYVTAETALSMSQVRGNLGAQFRTSEQANSAVNDLRRAQAEAEVRCF
;
A
#
# COMPACT_ATOMS: atom_id res chain seq x y z
N MET A 1 2.99 -42.37 31.09
CA MET A 1 3.49 -41.38 30.12
C MET A 1 2.42 -40.30 29.99
N SER A 2 2.66 -39.14 30.60
CA SER A 2 1.61 -38.15 30.84
C SER A 2 1.32 -37.36 29.55
N LEU A 3 0.19 -37.64 28.89
CA LEU A 3 -0.28 -36.91 27.70
C LEU A 3 -0.30 -35.39 27.92
N ALA A 4 -0.51 -34.95 29.17
CA ALA A 4 -0.51 -33.54 29.57
C ALA A 4 0.85 -32.84 29.40
N GLY A 5 1.97 -33.58 29.45
CA GLY A 5 3.32 -33.04 29.26
C GLY A 5 3.66 -32.75 27.80
N GLN A 6 3.10 -33.52 26.86
CA GLN A 6 3.30 -33.32 25.41
C GLN A 6 2.35 -32.28 24.80
N LEU A 7 1.19 -32.04 25.41
CA LEU A 7 0.25 -31.02 24.96
C LEU A 7 0.81 -29.59 25.04
N ARG A 8 1.59 -29.26 26.08
CA ARG A 8 2.18 -27.93 26.27
C ARG A 8 3.17 -27.50 25.17
N PRO A 9 4.17 -28.31 24.78
CA PRO A 9 5.10 -27.94 23.70
C PRO A 9 4.41 -27.88 22.33
N ILE A 10 3.40 -28.71 22.09
CA ILE A 10 2.63 -28.69 20.83
C ILE A 10 1.82 -27.39 20.71
N VAL A 11 1.12 -26.99 21.78
CA VAL A 11 0.37 -25.72 21.80
C VAL A 11 1.31 -24.53 21.61
N ALA A 12 2.46 -24.52 22.28
CA ALA A 12 3.46 -23.47 22.11
C ALA A 12 4.00 -23.39 20.67
N ALA A 13 4.30 -24.54 20.05
CA ALA A 13 4.77 -24.59 18.66
C ALA A 13 3.71 -24.08 17.66
N VAL A 14 2.44 -24.42 17.86
CA VAL A 14 1.32 -23.94 17.02
C VAL A 14 1.14 -22.44 17.16
N VAL A 15 1.22 -21.89 18.38
CA VAL A 15 1.12 -20.44 18.62
C VAL A 15 2.27 -19.68 17.95
N VAL A 16 3.50 -20.20 18.04
CA VAL A 16 4.67 -19.60 17.37
C VAL A 16 4.51 -19.62 15.85
N LEU A 17 4.08 -20.75 15.27
CA LEU A 17 3.83 -20.83 13.82
C LEU A 17 2.75 -19.83 13.37
N ALA A 18 1.64 -19.76 14.10
CA ALA A 18 0.55 -18.83 13.79
C ALA A 18 1.02 -17.37 13.85
N ALA A 19 1.76 -16.99 14.89
CA ALA A 19 2.30 -15.63 15.03
C ALA A 19 3.24 -15.26 13.87
N THR A 20 4.11 -16.19 13.44
CA THR A 20 4.99 -15.94 12.29
C THR A 20 4.25 -15.82 10.97
N ALA A 21 3.15 -16.55 10.77
CA ALA A 21 2.34 -16.47 9.57
C ALA A 21 1.58 -15.13 9.48
N TYR A 22 1.03 -14.64 10.60
CA TYR A 22 0.38 -13.33 10.64
C TYR A 22 1.35 -12.18 10.35
N ALA A 23 2.56 -12.21 10.92
CA ALA A 23 3.57 -11.18 10.65
C ALA A 23 3.99 -11.13 9.16
N ARG A 24 4.11 -12.28 8.50
CA ARG A 24 4.46 -12.36 7.08
C ARG A 24 3.37 -11.84 6.14
N ALA A 25 2.10 -11.93 6.54
CA ALA A 25 0.99 -11.39 5.76
C ALA A 25 0.99 -9.85 5.76
N GLU A 26 1.38 -9.24 6.88
CA GLU A 26 1.54 -7.78 7.01
C GLU A 26 2.77 -7.26 6.24
N GLU A 27 3.86 -8.04 6.19
CA GLU A 27 5.01 -7.72 5.32
C GLU A 27 4.69 -7.82 3.82
N ALA A 28 3.70 -8.62 3.41
CA ALA A 28 3.39 -8.82 1.99
C ALA A 28 2.64 -7.63 1.36
N ASN A 29 1.89 -6.87 2.17
CA ASN A 29 1.24 -5.63 1.77
C ASN A 29 0.88 -4.85 3.05
N ASP A 30 1.59 -3.74 3.28
CA ASP A 30 1.42 -2.89 4.46
C ASP A 30 0.26 -1.88 4.32
N TYR A 31 -0.49 -1.91 3.20
CA TYR A 31 -1.58 -0.98 2.98
C TYR A 31 -2.86 -1.49 3.64
N PRO A 32 -3.56 -0.64 4.42
CA PRO A 32 -4.86 -1.00 4.95
C PRO A 32 -5.85 -1.23 3.80
N THR A 33 -6.81 -2.15 4.01
CA THR A 33 -7.82 -2.51 3.00
C THR A 33 -8.58 -1.30 2.47
N SER A 34 -8.85 -0.30 3.32
CA SER A 34 -9.49 0.95 2.90
C SER A 34 -8.65 1.73 1.89
N ALA A 35 -7.35 1.89 2.12
CA ALA A 35 -6.46 2.59 1.20
C ALA A 35 -6.38 1.87 -0.16
N ARG A 36 -6.34 0.54 -0.15
CA ARG A 36 -6.36 -0.26 -1.39
C ARG A 36 -7.67 -0.05 -2.15
N ALA A 37 -8.80 -0.09 -1.45
CA ALA A 37 -10.12 0.13 -2.05
C ALA A 37 -10.27 1.54 -2.63
N GLU A 38 -9.80 2.57 -1.91
CA GLU A 38 -9.81 3.96 -2.36
C GLU A 38 -8.91 4.19 -3.58
N TYR A 39 -7.71 3.59 -3.59
CA TYR A 39 -6.84 3.61 -4.76
C TYR A 39 -7.51 2.99 -5.99
N VAL A 40 -8.07 1.78 -5.84
CA VAL A 40 -8.76 1.08 -6.94
C VAL A 40 -9.94 1.90 -7.44
N TYR A 41 -10.72 2.48 -6.51
CA TYR A 41 -11.83 3.38 -6.86
C TYR A 41 -11.34 4.57 -7.69
N GLY A 42 -10.31 5.28 -7.24
CA GLY A 42 -9.74 6.42 -7.97
C GLY A 42 -9.18 6.04 -9.33
N CYS A 43 -8.46 4.92 -9.42
CA CYS A 43 -7.92 4.37 -10.66
C CYS A 43 -9.03 4.04 -11.66
N MET A 44 -10.14 3.43 -11.21
CA MET A 44 -11.28 3.11 -12.08
C MET A 44 -11.92 4.37 -12.67
N LYS A 45 -12.01 5.46 -11.89
CA LYS A 45 -12.52 6.74 -12.40
C LYS A 45 -11.71 7.29 -13.58
N ALA A 46 -10.41 6.98 -13.63
CA ALA A 46 -9.53 7.37 -14.73
C ALA A 46 -9.53 6.36 -15.90
N ASN A 47 -9.91 5.10 -15.67
CA ASN A 47 -9.71 3.98 -16.61
C ASN A 47 -11.01 3.27 -17.06
N GLY A 48 -12.17 3.94 -16.95
CA GLY A 48 -13.40 3.51 -17.62
C GLY A 48 -14.34 2.62 -16.81
N GLU A 49 -14.09 2.42 -15.51
CA GLU A 49 -15.04 1.80 -14.56
C GLU A 49 -15.60 0.42 -14.98
N THR A 50 -14.83 -0.35 -15.77
CA THR A 50 -15.22 -1.68 -16.24
C THR A 50 -14.74 -2.78 -15.29
N ARG A 51 -15.22 -4.01 -15.53
CA ARG A 51 -14.69 -5.21 -14.84
C ARG A 51 -13.20 -5.41 -15.10
N GLN A 52 -12.74 -5.13 -16.33
CA GLN A 52 -11.33 -5.17 -16.68
C GLN A 52 -10.54 -4.10 -15.92
N ALA A 53 -11.08 -2.88 -15.80
CA ALA A 53 -10.43 -1.82 -15.03
C ALA A 53 -10.26 -2.20 -13.55
N ILE A 54 -11.21 -2.94 -12.95
CA ILE A 54 -11.03 -3.47 -11.59
C ILE A 54 -9.79 -4.38 -11.52
N GLU A 55 -9.65 -5.33 -12.46
CA GLU A 55 -8.52 -6.26 -12.47
C GLU A 55 -7.18 -5.52 -12.64
N GLN A 56 -7.11 -4.56 -13.57
CA GLN A 56 -5.91 -3.77 -13.83
C GLN A 56 -5.57 -2.84 -12.65
N CYS A 57 -6.56 -2.13 -12.09
CA CYS A 57 -6.37 -1.24 -10.95
C CYS A 57 -6.01 -2.01 -9.66
N SER A 58 -6.55 -3.21 -9.46
CA SER A 58 -6.15 -4.11 -8.37
C SER A 58 -4.71 -4.58 -8.53
N CYS A 59 -4.30 -4.98 -9.75
CA CYS A 59 -2.90 -5.27 -10.04
C CYS A 59 -2.00 -4.06 -9.77
N SER A 60 -2.43 -2.87 -10.18
CA SER A 60 -1.66 -1.63 -10.02
C SER A 60 -1.37 -1.30 -8.56
N VAL A 61 -2.36 -1.41 -7.67
CA VAL A 61 -2.14 -1.11 -6.24
C VAL A 61 -1.21 -2.13 -5.58
N ASP A 62 -1.27 -3.40 -5.99
CA ASP A 62 -0.39 -4.44 -5.47
C ASP A 62 1.07 -4.22 -5.92
N VAL A 63 1.29 -3.77 -7.17
CA VAL A 63 2.62 -3.36 -7.64
C VAL A 63 3.11 -2.14 -6.88
N VAL A 64 2.28 -1.12 -6.70
CA VAL A 64 2.65 0.10 -5.96
C VAL A 64 3.05 -0.24 -4.51
N ALA A 65 2.25 -1.04 -3.81
CA ALA A 65 2.52 -1.45 -2.43
C ALA A 65 3.81 -2.29 -2.31
N SER A 66 4.21 -3.02 -3.36
CA SER A 66 5.48 -3.75 -3.37
C SER A 66 6.73 -2.86 -3.48
N ILE A 67 6.56 -1.58 -3.88
CA ILE A 67 7.67 -0.64 -4.14
C ILE A 67 7.67 0.52 -3.14
N VAL A 68 6.49 0.99 -2.74
CA VAL A 68 6.29 2.19 -1.92
C VAL A 68 5.68 1.78 -0.60
N PRO A 69 6.35 2.03 0.55
CA PRO A 69 5.76 1.82 1.87
C PRO A 69 4.54 2.73 2.09
N TYR A 70 3.57 2.27 2.87
CA TYR A 70 2.30 2.98 3.08
C TYR A 70 2.50 4.41 3.62
N ASP A 71 3.43 4.63 4.55
CA ASP A 71 3.73 5.97 5.07
C ASP A 71 4.22 6.93 3.96
N ARG A 72 5.00 6.42 3.01
CA ARG A 72 5.48 7.20 1.85
C ARG A 72 4.35 7.48 0.87
N TYR A 73 3.43 6.54 0.69
CA TYR A 73 2.22 6.74 -0.10
C TYR A 73 1.34 7.85 0.49
N VAL A 74 1.03 7.81 1.79
CA VAL A 74 0.24 8.85 2.47
C VAL A 74 0.94 10.21 2.38
N THR A 75 2.26 10.24 2.52
CA THR A 75 3.04 11.49 2.35
C THR A 75 2.88 12.04 0.93
N ALA A 76 2.97 11.19 -0.10
CA ALA A 76 2.82 11.59 -1.49
C ALA A 76 1.39 12.09 -1.80
N GLU A 77 0.36 11.37 -1.33
CA GLU A 77 -1.04 11.74 -1.51
C GLU A 77 -1.36 13.08 -0.82
N THR A 78 -0.86 13.25 0.41
CA THR A 78 -0.99 14.51 1.16
C THR A 78 -0.29 15.65 0.42
N ALA A 79 0.92 15.42 -0.08
CA ALA A 79 1.65 16.42 -0.87
C ALA A 79 0.88 16.82 -2.13
N LEU A 80 0.33 15.86 -2.88
CA LEU A 80 -0.46 16.14 -4.08
C LEU A 80 -1.75 16.92 -3.74
N SER A 81 -2.45 16.54 -2.67
CA SER A 81 -3.65 17.24 -2.21
C SER A 81 -3.33 18.67 -1.76
N MET A 82 -2.35 18.84 -0.88
CA MET A 82 -1.96 20.14 -0.32
C MET A 82 -1.33 21.06 -1.36
N SER A 83 -0.64 20.51 -2.36
CA SER A 83 -0.07 21.30 -3.46
C SER A 83 -1.11 22.01 -4.32
N GLN A 84 -2.36 21.56 -4.30
CA GLN A 84 -3.48 22.19 -5.03
C GLN A 84 -4.05 23.39 -4.27
N VAL A 85 -3.75 23.53 -2.98
CA VAL A 85 -4.17 24.68 -2.17
C VAL A 85 -3.51 25.95 -2.69
N ARG A 86 -4.30 27.01 -2.86
CA ARG A 86 -3.81 28.31 -3.33
C ARG A 86 -3.11 29.08 -2.20
N GLY A 87 -2.17 29.94 -2.59
CA GLY A 87 -1.43 30.79 -1.66
C GLY A 87 -0.21 30.11 -1.03
N ASN A 88 0.27 30.69 0.06
CA ASN A 88 1.56 30.33 0.68
C ASN A 88 1.58 28.90 1.25
N LEU A 89 0.44 28.39 1.71
CA LEU A 89 0.36 27.04 2.28
C LEU A 89 0.64 25.96 1.23
N GLY A 90 0.00 26.01 0.06
CA GLY A 90 0.30 25.05 -1.02
C GLY A 90 1.68 25.27 -1.63
N ALA A 91 2.23 26.50 -1.58
CA ALA A 91 3.59 26.77 -2.05
C ALA A 91 4.64 25.98 -1.25
N GLN A 92 4.47 25.87 0.07
CA GLN A 92 5.38 25.10 0.93
C GLN A 92 5.42 23.61 0.57
N PHE A 93 4.27 23.02 0.21
CA PHE A 93 4.21 21.62 -0.22
C PHE A 93 4.83 21.41 -1.61
N ARG A 94 4.72 22.39 -2.52
CA ARG A 94 5.36 22.33 -3.85
C ARG A 94 6.88 22.43 -3.78
N THR A 95 7.43 23.16 -2.80
CA THR A 95 8.88 23.35 -2.65
C THR A 95 9.54 22.39 -1.67
N SER A 96 8.77 21.62 -0.90
CA SER A 96 9.31 20.65 0.07
C SER A 96 10.01 19.49 -0.63
N GLU A 97 11.27 19.24 -0.27
CA GLU A 97 12.06 18.11 -0.78
C GLU A 97 11.47 16.76 -0.35
N GLN A 98 11.01 16.67 0.91
CA GLN A 98 10.38 15.45 1.42
C GLN A 98 9.09 15.13 0.65
N ALA A 99 8.28 16.15 0.36
CA ALA A 99 7.05 16.00 -0.43
C ALA A 99 7.38 15.57 -1.87
N ASN A 100 8.33 16.25 -2.51
CA ASN A 100 8.72 15.95 -3.88
C ASN A 100 9.34 14.56 -4.04
N SER A 101 10.18 14.12 -3.10
CA SER A 101 10.73 12.77 -3.12
C SER A 101 9.63 11.71 -3.00
N ALA A 102 8.65 11.90 -2.12
CA ALA A 102 7.54 10.95 -1.95
C ALA A 102 6.68 10.85 -3.22
N VAL A 103 6.37 12.00 -3.82
CA VAL A 103 5.63 12.07 -5.09
C VAL A 103 6.41 11.38 -6.22
N ASN A 104 7.73 11.56 -6.28
CA ASN A 104 8.56 10.93 -7.30
C ASN A 104 8.66 9.41 -7.12
N ASP A 105 8.77 8.92 -5.88
CA ASP A 105 8.72 7.49 -5.57
C ASP A 105 7.39 6.87 -6.02
N LEU A 106 6.27 7.53 -5.69
CA LEU A 106 4.95 7.09 -6.10
C LEU A 106 4.79 7.08 -7.63
N ARG A 107 5.22 8.14 -8.32
CA ARG A 107 5.15 8.21 -9.79
C ARG A 107 5.98 7.13 -10.48
N ARG A 108 7.17 6.82 -9.94
CA ARG A 108 8.00 5.73 -10.45
C ARG A 108 7.30 4.38 -10.30
N ALA A 109 6.71 4.11 -9.14
CA ALA A 109 5.95 2.89 -8.90
C ALA A 109 4.70 2.80 -9.78
N GLN A 110 3.99 3.91 -10.01
CA GLN A 110 2.85 3.97 -10.92
C GLN A 110 3.26 3.71 -12.38
N ALA A 111 4.41 4.21 -12.83
CA ALA A 111 4.92 3.90 -14.17
C ALA A 111 5.28 2.41 -14.33
N GLU A 112 5.82 1.78 -13.29
CA GLU A 112 6.06 0.33 -13.28
C GLU A 112 4.76 -0.47 -13.28
N ALA A 113 3.75 -0.01 -12.52
CA ALA A 113 2.42 -0.58 -12.52
C ALA A 113 1.73 -0.46 -13.88
N GLU A 114 1.88 0.66 -14.59
CA GLU A 114 1.36 0.86 -15.95
C GLU A 114 1.88 -0.23 -16.87
N VAL A 115 3.21 -0.43 -16.94
CA VAL A 115 3.83 -1.41 -17.83
C VAL A 115 3.44 -2.85 -17.49
N ARG A 116 3.16 -3.15 -16.22
CA ARG A 116 2.87 -4.52 -15.75
C ARG A 116 1.40 -4.89 -15.82
N CYS A 117 0.50 -3.92 -15.63
CA CYS A 117 -0.91 -4.18 -15.35
C CYS A 117 -1.85 -3.64 -16.43
N PHE A 118 -1.42 -2.68 -17.25
CA PHE A 118 -2.23 -2.05 -18.30
C PHE A 118 -1.72 -2.39 -19.70
#